data_AF-A0A6A0AK01-F1
#
_entry.id   AF-A0A6A0AK01-F1
#
_cell.length_a   1.000
_cell.length_b   1.000
_cell.length_c   1.000
_cell.angle_alpha   90.00
_cell.angle_beta   90.00
_cell.angle_gamma   90.00
#
_symmetry.space_group_name_H-M   'P 1'
#
loop_
_entity.id
_entity.type
_entity.pdbx_description
1 polymer ?
#
loop_
_entity_poly.entity_id
_entity_poly.type
_entity_poly.pdbx_seq_one_letter_code
_entity_poly.pdbx_strand_id
1 'polypeptide(L)' 'MRALELFDVYTPVRMTVIKLKSGGLWVHAPVAPTEECVRLVKELGAPVEYI' A
#
# COMPACT_ATOMS: atom_id res chain seq x y z
N MET A 1 26.36 19.96 -23.66
CA MET A 1 25.43 19.73 -22.53
C MET A 1 24.02 19.93 -23.05
N ARG A 2 23.24 18.86 -23.24
CA ARG A 2 21.85 18.99 -23.64
C ARG A 2 21.00 17.90 -23.00
N ALA A 3 19.86 18.36 -22.51
CA ALA A 3 18.66 17.68 -22.03
C ALA A 3 18.82 16.69 -20.86
N LEU A 4 18.20 17.07 -19.73
CA LEU A 4 17.68 16.14 -18.75
C LEU A 4 16.52 15.40 -19.45
N GLU A 5 16.83 14.29 -20.12
CA GLU A 5 15.81 13.45 -20.75
C GLU A 5 14.94 12.85 -19.65
N LEU A 6 13.61 13.06 -19.73
CA LEU A 6 12.67 12.34 -18.88
C LEU A 6 12.62 10.89 -19.38
N PHE A 7 13.02 9.97 -18.51
CA PHE A 7 12.90 8.54 -18.76
C PHE A 7 11.67 8.01 -18.03
N ASP A 8 10.76 7.39 -18.77
CA ASP A 8 9.67 6.62 -18.17
C ASP A 8 10.26 5.34 -17.59
N VAL A 9 10.27 5.25 -16.26
CA VAL A 9 10.73 4.08 -15.52
C VAL A 9 9.56 3.42 -14.81
N TYR A 10 9.33 2.16 -15.15
CA TYR A 10 8.34 1.33 -14.47
C TYR A 10 9.00 0.67 -13.27
N THR A 11 8.57 1.05 -12.07
CA THR A 11 8.96 0.36 -10.83
C THR A 11 7.73 -0.33 -10.24
N PRO A 12 7.84 -1.60 -9.81
CA PRO A 12 6.75 -2.22 -9.08
C PRO A 12 6.61 -1.51 -7.72
N VAL A 13 5.44 -0.96 -7.43
CA VAL A 13 5.08 -0.46 -6.10
C VAL A 13 4.26 -1.56 -5.41
N ARG A 14 4.61 -1.89 -4.17
CA ARG A 14 3.93 -2.93 -3.39
C ARG A 14 3.33 -2.33 -2.13
N MET A 15 2.05 -2.57 -1.94
CA MET A 15 1.37 -2.43 -0.66
C MET A 15 1.52 -3.72 0.14
N THR A 16 1.77 -3.63 1.45
CA THR A 16 1.83 -4.78 2.36
C THR A 16 0.94 -4.55 3.58
N VAL A 17 0.12 -5.53 3.94
CA VAL A 17 -0.69 -5.49 5.17
C VAL A 17 -0.07 -6.39 6.21
N ILE A 18 0.23 -5.85 7.39
CA ILE A 18 0.96 -6.53 8.47
C ILE A 18 0.07 -6.65 9.69
N LYS A 19 -0.06 -7.85 10.26
CA LYS A 19 -0.73 -8.08 11.55
C LYS A 19 0.20 -7.68 12.71
N LEU A 20 -0.27 -6.78 13.56
CA LEU A 20 0.50 -6.28 14.70
C LEU A 20 0.27 -7.12 15.95
N LYS A 21 1.21 -7.05 16.90
CA LYS A 21 1.07 -7.67 18.24
C LYS A 21 -0.11 -7.09 19.04
N SER A 22 -0.49 -5.84 18.79
CA SER A 22 -1.67 -5.18 19.38
C SER A 22 -3.00 -5.81 18.93
N GLY A 23 -2.99 -6.57 17.84
CA GLY A 23 -4.19 -7.18 17.26
C GLY A 23 -4.78 -6.41 16.08
N GLY A 24 -4.32 -5.21 15.74
CA GLY A 24 -4.70 -4.50 14.52
C GLY A 24 -3.74 -4.73 13.34
N LEU A 25 -3.92 -3.92 12.30
CA LEU A 25 -3.21 -3.99 11.03
C LEU A 25 -2.42 -2.72 10.76
N TRP A 26 -1.25 -2.87 10.15
CA TRP A 26 -0.52 -1.78 9.49
C TRP A 26 -0.55 -1.99 7.98
N VAL A 27 -0.97 -0.96 7.24
CA VAL A 27 -0.97 -0.94 5.78
C VAL A 27 0.23 -0.16 5.27
N HIS A 28 1.34 -0.85 4.99
CA HIS A 28 2.55 -0.22 4.49
C HIS A 28 2.46 0.12 2.99
N ALA A 29 2.88 1.33 2.64
CA ALA A 29 2.98 1.84 1.27
C ALA A 29 1.69 1.59 0.47
N PRO A 30 0.52 2.10 0.92
CA PRO A 30 -0.74 1.89 0.23
C PRO A 30 -0.64 2.41 -1.21
N VAL A 31 -0.90 1.53 -2.17
CA VAL A 31 -0.91 1.86 -3.59
C VAL A 31 -2.35 1.80 -4.06
N ALA A 32 -2.91 2.95 -4.44
CA ALA A 32 -4.27 3.09 -4.96
C ALA A 32 -5.32 2.31 -4.12
N PRO A 33 -5.82 2.90 -3.01
CA PRO A 33 -6.81 2.26 -2.14
C PRO A 33 -8.18 2.21 -2.83
N THR A 34 -8.31 1.33 -3.82
CA THR A 34 -9.57 1.06 -4.53
C THR A 34 -10.60 0.48 -3.55
N GLU A 35 -11.88 0.58 -3.90
CA GLU A 35 -12.96 -0.01 -3.08
C GLU A 35 -12.76 -1.51 -2.86
N GLU A 36 -12.29 -2.23 -3.87
CA GLU A 36 -11.94 -3.64 -3.78
C GLU A 36 -10.80 -3.87 -2.77
N CYS A 37 -9.72 -3.10 -2.86
CA CYS A 37 -8.59 -3.19 -1.92
C CYS A 37 -9.07 -2.94 -0.48
N VAL A 38 -9.87 -1.90 -0.27
CA VAL A 38 -10.43 -1.57 1.05
C VAL A 38 -11.35 -2.68 1.56
N ARG A 39 -12.16 -3.28 0.69
CA ARG A 39 -13.01 -4.43 1.06
C ARG A 39 -12.18 -5.63 1.49
N LEU A 40 -11.14 -5.99 0.73
CA LEU A 40 -10.24 -7.09 1.05
C LEU A 40 -9.52 -6.87 2.39
N VAL A 41 -9.08 -5.65 2.69
CA VAL A 41 -8.47 -5.33 4.00
C VAL A 41 -9.49 -5.47 5.13
N LYS A 42 -10.74 -5.05 4.92
CA LYS A 42 -11.82 -5.19 5.92
C LYS A 42 -12.15 -6.66 6.21
N GLU A 43 -12.11 -7.52 5.20
CA GLU A 43 -12.34 -8.97 5.35
C GLU A 43 -11.29 -9.67 6.23
N LEU A 44 -10.13 -9.05 6.47
CA LEU A 44 -9.11 -9.56 7.41
C LEU A 44 -9.54 -9.49 8.89
N GLY A 45 -10.67 -8.85 9.20
CA GLY A 45 -11.30 -8.93 10.53
C GLY A 45 -10.52 -8.27 11.66
N ALA A 46 -9.71 -7.25 11.36
CA ALA A 46 -8.94 -6.50 12.34
C ALA A 46 -8.92 -5.00 12.00
N PRO A 47 -8.88 -4.11 13.01
CA PRO A 47 -8.84 -2.67 12.77
C PRO A 47 -7.50 -2.27 12.14
N VAL A 48 -7.52 -1.32 11.20
CA VAL A 48 -6.30 -0.67 10.71
C VAL A 48 -5.87 0.38 11.74
N GLU A 49 -4.67 0.21 12.30
CA GLU A 49 -4.09 1.11 13.29
C GLU A 49 -3.14 2.13 12.66
N TYR A 50 -2.42 1.73 11.60
CA TYR A 50 -1.44 2.56 10.90
C TYR A 50 -1.54 2.39 9.40
N ILE A 51 -1.15 3.45 8.68
CA ILE A 51 -0.95 3.48 7.24
C ILE A 51 0.47 4.03 7.00
#